data_AF-A0AAP2DQ31-F1
#
_entry.id   AF-A0AAP2DQ31-F1
#
_cell.length_a   1.000
_cell.length_b   1.000
_cell.length_c   1.000
_cell.angle_alpha   90.00
_cell.angle_beta   90.00
_cell.angle_gamma   90.00
#
_symmetry.space_group_name_H-M   'P 1'
#
loop_
_entity.id
_entity.type
_entity.pdbx_description
1 polymer ?
#
loop_
_entity_poly.entity_id
_entity_poly.type
_entity_poly.pdbx_seq_one_letter_code
_entity_poly.pdbx_strand_id
1 'polypeptide(L)' 'MSKKETPKKNKPKPKVHKELQGFDISIDSFGEIKSNMNIEKINEFLNENVDDKKLAEREDYDEMKGKKKKKK' A
#
# COMPACT_ATOMS: atom_id res chain seq x y z
N MET A 1 28.41 -28.04 16.64
CA MET A 1 26.96 -27.86 16.90
C MET A 1 26.37 -27.05 15.74
N SER A 2 25.91 -27.72 14.69
CA SER A 2 25.35 -27.05 13.51
C SER A 2 23.97 -26.48 13.85
N LYS A 3 23.87 -25.15 13.90
CA LYS A 3 22.61 -24.46 14.16
C LYS A 3 21.70 -24.66 12.94
N LYS A 4 20.76 -25.60 13.07
CA LYS A 4 19.77 -25.93 12.04
C LYS A 4 18.88 -24.70 11.85
N GLU A 5 19.08 -23.98 10.75
CA GLU A 5 18.22 -22.86 10.37
C GLU A 5 16.80 -23.39 10.15
N THR A 6 15.93 -23.09 11.11
CA THR A 6 14.50 -23.43 11.01
C THR A 6 13.90 -22.60 9.88
N PRO A 7 13.33 -23.21 8.83
CA PRO A 7 12.65 -22.45 7.79
C PRO A 7 11.48 -21.73 8.45
N LYS A 8 11.42 -20.40 8.34
CA LYS A 8 10.28 -19.57 8.74
C LYS A 8 9.09 -19.87 7.81
N LYS A 9 8.58 -21.10 7.84
CA LYS A 9 7.39 -21.52 7.11
C LYS A 9 6.17 -21.13 7.93
N ASN A 10 5.26 -20.44 7.26
CA ASN A 10 3.88 -20.15 7.67
C ASN A 10 3.66 -18.87 8.49
N LYS A 11 4.20 -17.72 8.04
CA LYS A 11 3.46 -16.48 8.28
C LYS A 11 2.22 -16.50 7.37
N PRO A 12 0.99 -16.38 7.90
CA PRO A 12 -0.20 -16.29 7.07
C PRO A 12 -0.06 -15.07 6.15
N LYS A 13 -0.27 -15.26 4.85
CA LYS A 13 -0.25 -14.14 3.91
C LYS A 13 -1.36 -13.16 4.31
N PRO A 14 -1.08 -11.85 4.39
CA PRO A 14 -2.10 -10.87 4.71
C PRO A 14 -3.21 -10.90 3.67
N LYS A 15 -4.46 -10.71 4.11
CA LYS A 15 -5.61 -10.57 3.20
C LYS A 15 -5.52 -9.17 2.57
N VAL A 16 -5.05 -9.12 1.34
CA VAL A 16 -4.85 -7.90 0.56
C VAL A 16 -5.77 -7.89 -0.66
N HIS A 17 -5.92 -6.72 -1.30
CA HIS A 17 -6.65 -6.60 -2.57
C HIS A 17 -6.04 -7.53 -3.63
N LYS A 18 -6.84 -7.93 -4.62
CA LYS A 18 -6.36 -8.84 -5.69
C LYS A 18 -5.14 -8.29 -6.40
N GLU A 19 -5.12 -6.97 -6.63
CA GLU A 19 -4.02 -6.25 -7.29
C GLU A 19 -2.76 -6.14 -6.43
N LEU A 20 -2.91 -6.31 -5.11
CA LEU A 20 -1.80 -6.32 -4.16
C LEU A 20 -1.41 -7.75 -3.77
N GLN A 21 -1.88 -8.79 -4.47
CA GLN A 21 -1.46 -10.17 -4.17
C GLN A 21 0.06 -10.32 -4.26
N GLY A 22 0.64 -10.85 -3.18
CA GLY A 22 2.09 -11.02 -3.07
C GLY A 22 2.83 -9.75 -2.63
N PHE A 23 2.13 -8.65 -2.32
CA PHE A 23 2.70 -7.50 -1.66
C PHE A 23 3.20 -7.87 -0.25
N ASP A 24 4.46 -7.55 0.01
CA ASP A 24 5.08 -7.69 1.33
C ASP A 24 5.72 -6.36 1.72
N ILE A 25 5.50 -5.97 2.97
CA ILE A 25 6.02 -4.74 3.56
C ILE A 25 6.62 -5.06 4.93
N SER A 26 7.82 -4.53 5.17
CA SER A 26 8.53 -4.70 6.43
C SER A 26 9.15 -3.37 6.86
N ILE A 27 9.31 -3.20 8.16
CA ILE A 27 9.94 -2.03 8.76
C ILE A 27 11.26 -2.52 9.39
N ASP A 28 12.37 -1.89 9.01
CA ASP A 28 13.68 -2.18 9.60
C ASP A 28 13.80 -1.53 10.99
N SER A 29 14.81 -1.91 11.75
CA SER A 29 15.11 -1.35 13.09
C SER A 29 15.37 0.15 13.06
N PHE A 30 15.77 0.68 11.89
CA PHE A 30 15.98 2.10 11.63
C PHE A 30 14.70 2.85 11.21
N GLY A 31 13.54 2.18 11.14
CA GLY A 31 12.28 2.77 10.69
C GLY A 31 12.13 2.89 9.17
N GLU A 32 13.06 2.33 8.40
CA GLU A 32 12.97 2.27 6.94
C GLU A 32 11.90 1.28 6.49
N ILE A 33 11.05 1.70 5.55
CA ILE A 33 10.03 0.85 4.96
C ILE A 33 10.64 0.10 3.76
N LYS A 34 10.65 -1.23 3.84
CA LYS A 34 11.08 -2.12 2.75
C LYS A 34 9.87 -2.84 2.19
N SER A 35 9.54 -2.55 0.93
CA SER A 35 8.49 -3.23 0.17
C SER A 35 9.05 -3.96 -1.03
N ASN A 36 8.40 -5.05 -1.44
CA ASN A 36 8.79 -5.79 -2.64
C ASN A 36 8.17 -5.24 -3.95
N MET A 37 7.25 -4.28 -3.84
CA MET A 37 6.55 -3.66 -4.97
C MET A 37 7.01 -2.20 -5.16
N ASN A 38 6.91 -1.72 -6.40
CA ASN A 38 7.23 -0.33 -6.75
C ASN A 38 6.26 0.64 -6.04
N ILE A 39 6.84 1.64 -5.38
CA ILE A 39 6.14 2.74 -4.68
C ILE A 39 5.16 3.46 -5.60
N GLU A 40 5.49 3.64 -6.88
CA GLU A 40 4.61 4.33 -7.83
C GLU A 40 3.27 3.59 -8.00
N LYS A 41 3.30 2.26 -8.13
CA LYS A 41 2.10 1.43 -8.25
C LYS A 41 1.26 1.47 -6.99
N ILE A 42 1.90 1.51 -5.82
CA ILE A 42 1.22 1.62 -4.53
C ILE A 42 0.52 2.97 -4.43
N ASN A 43 1.19 4.05 -4.83
CA ASN A 43 0.61 5.39 -4.82
C ASN A 43 -0.58 5.50 -5.78
N GLU A 44 -0.48 4.93 -6.98
CA GLU A 44 -1.59 4.87 -7.94
C GLU A 44 -2.77 4.09 -7.35
N PHE A 45 -2.52 2.91 -6.79
CA PHE A 45 -3.55 2.11 -6.12
C PHE A 45 -4.25 2.88 -4.99
N LEU A 46 -3.48 3.58 -4.15
CA LEU A 46 -4.01 4.38 -3.05
C LEU A 46 -4.83 5.57 -3.55
N ASN A 47 -4.36 6.28 -4.58
CA ASN A 47 -5.08 7.42 -5.15
C ASN A 47 -6.45 7.03 -5.74
N GLU A 48 -6.56 5.81 -6.28
CA GLU A 48 -7.81 5.30 -6.86
C GLU A 48 -8.79 4.77 -5.80
N ASN A 49 -8.26 4.08 -4.77
CA ASN A 49 -9.09 3.34 -3.81
C ASN A 49 -9.27 4.05 -2.46
N VAL A 50 -8.45 5.04 -2.14
CA VAL A 50 -8.42 5.72 -0.84
C VAL A 50 -8.54 7.22 -1.04
N ASP A 51 -9.43 7.84 -0.27
CA ASP A 51 -9.57 9.29 -0.27
C ASP A 51 -8.40 9.95 0.46
N ASP A 52 -7.86 11.02 -0.15
CA ASP A 52 -6.75 11.77 0.41
C ASP A 52 -7.25 12.63 1.58
N LYS A 53 -7.04 12.12 2.79
CA LYS A 53 -7.42 12.77 4.04
C LYS A 53 -6.81 14.17 4.22
N LYS A 54 -5.68 14.48 3.57
CA LYS A 54 -5.08 15.82 3.64
C LYS A 54 -5.87 16.86 2.87
N LEU A 55 -6.66 16.42 1.91
CA LEU A 55 -7.48 17.27 1.07
C LEU A 55 -8.94 17.28 1.53
N ALA A 56 -9.34 16.36 2.40
CA ALA A 56 -10.72 16.21 2.88
C ALA A 56 -11.27 17.47 3.57
N GLU A 57 -10.42 18.31 4.17
CA GLU A 57 -10.83 19.55 4.82
C GLU A 57 -10.96 20.75 3.85
N ARG A 58 -10.60 20.58 2.57
CA ARG A 58 -10.71 21.67 1.59
C ARG A 58 -12.13 21.77 1.06
N GLU A 59 -12.64 22.98 1.03
CA GLU A 59 -13.99 23.28 0.53
C GLU A 59 -14.20 22.88 -0.95
N ASP A 60 -13.12 22.86 -1.75
CA ASP A 60 -13.15 22.51 -3.17
C ASP A 60 -12.89 21.03 -3.48
N TYR A 61 -12.63 20.20 -2.46
CA TYR A 61 -12.18 18.81 -2.65
C TYR A 61 -13.20 17.94 -3.38
N ASP A 62 -14.48 18.05 -3.01
CA ASP A 62 -15.56 17.30 -3.64
C ASP A 62 -15.76 17.70 -5.11
N GLU A 63 -15.58 18.99 -5.42
CA GLU A 63 -15.65 19.49 -6.80
C GLU A 63 -14.47 18.95 -7.64
N MET A 64 -13.25 18.95 -7.09
CA MET A 64 -12.07 18.39 -7.73
C MET A 64 -12.19 16.88 -7.96
N LYS A 65 -12.73 16.13 -7.00
CA LYS A 65 -12.96 14.69 -7.10
C LYS A 65 -14.02 14.37 -8.18
N GLY A 66 -15.08 15.17 -8.25
CA GLY A 66 -16.12 15.07 -9.28
C GLY A 66 -15.59 15.30 -10.70
N LYS A 67 -14.67 16.26 -10.89
CA LYS A 67 -14.03 16.53 -12.19
C LYS A 67 -13.11 15.38 -12.65
N LYS A 68 -12.42 14.69 -11.74
CA LYS A 68 -11.63 13.49 -12.08
C LYS A 68 -12.51 12.33 -12.58
N LYS A 69 -13.66 12.10 -11.94
CA LYS A 69 -14.60 11.03 -12.35
C LYS A 69 -15.29 11.28 -13.70
N LYS A 70 -15.44 12.54 -14.14
CA LYS A 70 -16.07 12.91 -15.41
C LYS A 70 -15.13 12.91 -16.63
N LYS A 71 -13.83 12.62 -16.48
CA LYS A 71 -12.88 12.52 -17.59
C LYS A 71 -12.80 11.10 -18.21
N LYS A 72 -13.89 10.34 -18.17
CA LYS A 72 -13.99 9.03 -18.83
C LYS A 72 -14.92 9.11 -20.04
#